data_AF-A0A965PS95-F1
#
_entry.id   AF-A0A965PS95-F1
#
_cell.length_a   1.000
_cell.length_b   1.000
_cell.length_c   1.000
_cell.angle_alpha   90.00
_cell.angle_beta   90.00
_cell.angle_gamma   90.00
#
_symmetry.space_group_name_H-M   'P 1'
#
loop_
_entity.id
_entity.type
_entity.pdbx_description
1 polymer ?
#
loop_
_entity_poly.entity_id
_entity_poly.type
_entity_poly.pdbx_seq_one_letter_code
_entity_poly.pdbx_strand_id
1 'polypeptide(L)'
;DKLFSESLVNRDDHIVLGVRLQPLSLWHATLLELIESPLWHGRSGVTMTDLRLAVSICSGQWPEYRIPQGWRLMLWALRTRKCKLAVEAAKFSAYIRDFHAPPMLWEKEQKERTKGPELCPLPQPLDVVAWLVRHGFGEERSWTMPIGLAHWYYVAIAKQRGAEVDLVSPGEQAAIEKIKKKKNR
;
A
#
# COMPACT_ATOMS: atom_id res chain seq x y z
N ASP A 1 -14.60 6.67 -11.63
CA ASP A 1 -14.04 5.39 -11.16
C ASP A 1 -13.90 5.48 -9.65
N LYS A 2 -14.51 4.54 -8.92
CA LYS A 2 -14.58 4.57 -7.46
C LYS A 2 -13.19 4.44 -6.83
N LEU A 3 -12.34 3.57 -7.39
CA LEU A 3 -10.96 3.35 -6.92
C LEU A 3 -10.11 4.60 -7.12
N PHE A 4 -10.27 5.29 -8.25
CA PHE A 4 -9.59 6.56 -8.50
C PHE A 4 -10.03 7.63 -7.48
N SER A 5 -11.34 7.82 -7.26
CA SER A 5 -11.82 8.80 -6.28
C SER A 5 -11.36 8.49 -4.85
N GLU A 6 -11.33 7.22 -4.47
CA GLU A 6 -10.82 6.79 -3.16
C GLU A 6 -9.32 7.10 -3.02
N SER A 7 -8.53 6.79 -4.06
CA SER A 7 -7.08 7.07 -4.07
C SER A 7 -6.72 8.56 -4.06
N LEU A 8 -7.62 9.43 -4.52
CA LEU A 8 -7.42 10.88 -4.57
C LEU A 8 -7.87 11.55 -3.27
N VAL A 9 -9.07 11.22 -2.79
CA VAL A 9 -9.68 11.87 -1.63
C VAL A 9 -9.07 11.35 -0.34
N ASN A 10 -8.78 10.04 -0.25
CA ASN A 10 -8.18 9.32 0.89
C ASN A 10 -8.80 9.65 2.26
N ARG A 11 -9.29 8.64 2.98
CA ARG A 11 -9.75 8.84 4.36
C ARG A 11 -8.56 9.05 5.31
N ASP A 12 -8.52 10.16 6.04
CA ASP A 12 -7.40 10.52 6.92
C ASP A 12 -7.66 10.19 8.41
N ASP A 13 -8.72 9.45 8.71
CA ASP A 13 -9.25 9.18 10.07
C ASP A 13 -8.78 7.84 10.68
N HIS A 14 -7.78 7.18 10.09
CA HIS A 14 -7.31 5.88 10.58
C HIS A 14 -6.49 5.99 11.87
N ILE A 15 -7.01 5.37 12.93
CA ILE A 15 -6.34 5.26 14.24
C ILE A 15 -6.14 3.79 14.59
N VAL A 16 -4.90 3.39 14.80
CA VAL A 16 -4.50 2.02 15.17
C VAL A 16 -3.59 2.09 16.39
N LEU A 17 -3.84 1.24 17.39
CA LEU A 17 -3.15 1.26 18.69
C LEU A 17 -3.20 2.62 19.40
N GLY A 18 -4.23 3.43 19.11
CA GLY A 18 -4.38 4.79 19.62
C GLY A 18 -3.44 5.81 18.98
N VAL A 19 -2.77 5.46 17.88
CA VAL A 19 -1.91 6.35 17.08
C VAL A 19 -2.61 6.65 15.77
N ARG A 20 -2.64 7.92 15.37
CA ARG A 20 -3.15 8.34 14.06
C ARG A 20 -2.13 8.02 12.98
N LEU A 21 -2.57 7.33 11.94
CA LEU A 21 -1.73 6.99 10.79
C LEU A 21 -1.75 8.13 9.76
N GLN A 22 -0.63 8.32 9.06
CA GLN A 22 -0.55 9.17 7.90
C GLN A 22 -1.14 8.45 6.68
N PRO A 23 -1.46 9.16 5.59
CA PRO A 23 -1.73 8.52 4.31
C PRO A 23 -0.64 7.52 3.91
N LEU A 24 -1.04 6.33 3.45
CA LEU A 24 -0.09 5.30 3.05
C LEU A 24 0.65 5.74 1.79
N SER A 25 1.92 6.09 1.94
CA SER A 25 2.78 6.60 0.88
C SER A 25 3.65 5.49 0.28
N LEU A 26 4.29 5.77 -0.86
CA LEU A 26 5.31 4.87 -1.42
C LEU A 26 6.46 4.61 -0.43
N TRP A 27 6.83 5.62 0.38
CA TRP A 27 7.83 5.44 1.44
C TRP A 27 7.40 4.41 2.49
N HIS A 28 6.16 4.53 2.99
CA HIS A 28 5.62 3.57 3.96
C HIS A 28 5.59 2.15 3.38
N ALA A 29 5.15 2.00 2.12
CA ALA A 29 5.12 0.71 1.44
C ALA A 29 6.53 0.11 1.28
N THR A 30 7.53 0.89 0.88
CA THR A 30 8.92 0.43 0.80
C THR A 30 9.44 -0.06 2.14
N LEU A 31 9.19 0.68 3.22
CA LEU A 31 9.63 0.28 4.55
C LEU A 31 8.94 -1.01 5.02
N LEU A 32 7.63 -1.15 4.76
CA LEU A 32 6.87 -2.36 5.09
C LEU A 32 7.33 -3.58 4.29
N GLU A 33 7.66 -3.39 3.01
CA GLU A 33 8.25 -4.42 2.14
C GLU A 33 9.61 -4.86 2.67
N LEU A 34 10.48 -3.89 3.02
CA LEU A 34 11.84 -4.13 3.48
C LEU A 34 11.90 -4.94 4.79
N ILE A 35 10.94 -4.71 5.70
CA ILE A 35 10.84 -5.49 6.94
C ILE A 35 10.03 -6.79 6.78
N GLU A 36 9.63 -7.11 5.54
CA GLU A 36 8.75 -8.23 5.21
C GLU A 36 7.49 -8.30 6.10
N SER A 37 6.85 -7.15 6.33
CA SER A 37 5.77 -7.07 7.30
C SER A 37 4.67 -8.11 6.99
N PRO A 38 4.28 -8.97 7.95
CA PRO A 38 3.23 -9.96 7.71
C PRO A 38 1.87 -9.29 7.46
N LEU A 39 1.68 -8.07 7.96
CA LEU A 39 0.49 -7.23 7.73
C LEU A 39 0.41 -6.67 6.30
N TRP A 40 1.55 -6.48 5.64
CA TRP A 40 1.62 -6.01 4.26
C TRP A 40 1.30 -7.15 3.28
N HIS A 41 1.88 -8.32 3.52
CA HIS A 41 1.72 -9.50 2.67
C HIS A 41 0.47 -10.34 2.98
N GLY A 42 -0.29 -9.99 4.03
CA GLY A 42 -1.45 -10.76 4.48
C GLY A 42 -1.10 -12.16 5.02
N ARG A 43 0.12 -12.34 5.56
CA ARG A 43 0.57 -13.63 6.13
C ARG A 43 -0.11 -13.89 7.48
N SER A 44 -0.35 -15.16 7.80
CA SER A 44 -0.80 -15.59 9.12
C SER A 44 0.31 -15.47 10.18
N GLY A 45 -0.06 -15.36 11.46
CA GLY A 45 0.91 -15.32 12.56
C GLY A 45 1.39 -13.91 12.95
N VAL A 46 0.63 -12.87 12.60
CA VAL A 46 0.92 -11.48 13.02
C VAL A 46 1.02 -11.39 14.54
N THR A 47 2.12 -10.82 15.04
CA THR A 47 2.31 -10.53 16.46
C THR A 47 1.98 -9.07 16.79
N MET A 48 1.81 -8.77 18.08
CA MET A 48 1.65 -7.38 18.53
C MET A 48 2.89 -6.52 18.25
N THR A 49 4.08 -7.13 18.22
CA THR A 49 5.32 -6.44 17.88
C THR A 49 5.32 -6.02 16.42
N ASP A 50 4.88 -6.90 15.51
CA ASP A 50 4.77 -6.59 14.08
C ASP A 50 3.78 -5.45 13.83
N LEU A 51 2.63 -5.48 14.53
CA LEU A 51 1.63 -4.43 14.44
C LEU A 51 2.15 -3.09 14.95
N ARG A 52 2.86 -3.07 16.08
CA ARG A 52 3.51 -1.86 16.59
C ARG A 52 4.53 -1.31 15.59
N LEU A 53 5.36 -2.17 15.00
CA LEU A 53 6.35 -1.75 14.03
C LEU A 53 5.68 -1.14 12.78
N ALA A 54 4.67 -1.81 12.23
CA ALA A 54 3.92 -1.32 11.07
C ALA A 54 3.20 0.02 11.33
N VAL A 55 2.59 0.17 12.52
CA VAL A 55 1.97 1.43 12.96
C VAL A 55 3.01 2.54 13.10
N SER A 56 4.18 2.22 13.65
CA SER A 56 5.29 3.18 13.77
C SER A 56 5.72 3.69 12.39
N ILE A 57 5.86 2.79 11.41
CA ILE A 57 6.21 3.13 10.02
C ILE A 57 5.15 4.05 9.44
N CYS A 58 3.89 3.66 9.50
CA CYS A 58 2.78 4.39 8.87
C CYS A 58 2.38 5.67 9.61
N SER A 59 2.93 5.92 10.80
CA SER A 59 2.80 7.18 11.51
C SER A 59 3.93 8.18 11.21
N GLY A 60 5.03 7.70 10.60
CA GLY A 60 6.19 8.50 10.25
C GLY A 60 5.96 9.41 9.04
N GLN A 61 6.94 10.25 8.76
CA GLN A 61 6.96 11.12 7.58
C GLN A 61 8.31 10.98 6.91
N TRP A 62 8.32 10.90 5.58
CA TRP A 62 9.56 10.89 4.81
C TRP A 62 10.42 12.14 5.13
N PRO A 63 11.76 12.03 5.17
CA PRO A 63 12.58 10.81 4.99
C PRO A 63 12.79 10.04 6.29
N GLU A 64 12.27 10.56 7.40
CA GLU A 64 12.57 10.02 8.72
C GLU A 64 11.70 8.81 9.04
N TYR A 65 12.32 7.82 9.66
CA TYR A 65 11.60 6.74 10.31
C TYR A 65 11.99 6.71 11.79
N ARG A 66 10.98 6.83 12.66
CA ARG A 66 11.17 6.85 14.11
C ARG A 66 10.48 5.66 14.74
N ILE A 67 11.27 4.71 15.23
CA ILE A 67 10.77 3.66 16.13
C ILE A 67 10.86 4.20 17.56
N PRO A 68 9.80 4.08 18.38
CA PRO A 68 9.92 4.31 19.82
C PRO A 68 11.01 3.41 20.41
N GLN A 69 12.00 4.00 21.07
CA GLN A 69 13.08 3.26 21.74
C GLN A 69 13.01 3.42 23.27
N GLY A 70 13.60 2.46 23.98
CA GLY A 70 13.77 2.49 25.45
C GLY A 70 12.45 2.60 26.21
N TRP A 71 12.37 3.53 27.16
CA TRP A 71 11.21 3.73 28.04
C TRP A 71 9.93 4.10 27.28
N ARG A 72 10.04 4.79 26.14
CA ARG A 72 8.89 5.15 25.29
C ARG A 72 8.24 3.91 24.69
N LEU A 73 9.06 2.94 24.25
CA LEU A 73 8.56 1.64 23.77
C LEU A 73 7.87 0.88 24.91
N MET A 74 8.45 0.89 26.11
CA MET A 74 7.88 0.22 27.28
C MET A 74 6.52 0.83 27.67
N LEU A 75 6.40 2.16 27.73
CA LEU A 75 5.13 2.84 27.98
C LEU A 75 4.09 2.55 26.90
N TRP A 76 4.51 2.55 25.63
CA TRP A 76 3.60 2.24 24.55
C TRP A 76 3.14 0.78 24.58
N ALA A 77 4.04 -0.14 24.90
CA ALA A 77 3.71 -1.54 25.11
C ALA A 77 2.72 -1.74 26.28
N LEU A 78 2.91 -0.99 27.38
CA LEU A 78 2.00 -1.00 28.52
C LEU A 78 0.61 -0.44 28.17
N ARG A 79 0.56 0.69 27.44
CA ARG A 79 -0.68 1.33 26.98
C ARG A 79 -1.45 0.43 26.02
N THR A 80 -0.74 -0.25 25.12
CA THR A 80 -1.33 -1.15 24.12
C THR A 80 -1.61 -2.56 24.65
N ARG A 81 -1.22 -2.90 25.88
CA ARG A 81 -1.46 -4.22 26.49
C ARG A 81 -2.94 -4.57 26.61
N LYS A 82 -3.80 -3.56 26.77
CA LYS A 82 -5.26 -3.74 26.83
C LYS A 82 -5.92 -3.85 25.45
N CYS A 83 -5.19 -3.54 24.37
CA CYS A 83 -5.71 -3.63 23.02
C CYS A 83 -5.76 -5.09 22.56
N LYS A 84 -6.86 -5.48 21.93
CA LYS A 84 -6.99 -6.81 21.32
C LYS A 84 -6.30 -6.80 19.97
N LEU A 85 -5.28 -7.65 19.80
CA LEU A 85 -4.50 -7.76 18.57
C LEU A 85 -5.38 -7.89 17.32
N ALA A 86 -6.35 -8.80 17.34
CA ALA A 86 -7.24 -9.05 16.19
C ALA A 86 -8.03 -7.80 15.76
N VAL A 87 -8.49 -6.99 16.72
CA VAL A 87 -9.25 -5.77 16.44
C VAL A 87 -8.35 -4.71 15.80
N GLU A 88 -7.16 -4.52 16.35
CA GLU A 88 -6.23 -3.50 15.85
C GLU A 88 -5.58 -3.91 14.52
N ALA A 89 -5.30 -5.19 14.32
CA ALA A 89 -4.86 -5.73 13.03
C ALA A 89 -5.94 -5.55 11.95
N ALA A 90 -7.23 -5.73 12.29
CA ALA A 90 -8.33 -5.48 11.37
C ALA A 90 -8.44 -4.00 10.98
N LYS A 91 -8.23 -3.07 11.93
CA LYS A 91 -8.17 -1.62 11.63
C LYS A 91 -6.99 -1.28 10.71
N PHE A 92 -5.84 -1.88 10.95
CA PHE A 92 -4.66 -1.69 10.11
C PHE A 92 -4.88 -2.25 8.70
N SER A 93 -5.50 -3.43 8.58
CA SER A 93 -5.87 -3.99 7.28
C SER A 93 -6.87 -3.11 6.52
N ALA A 94 -7.85 -2.53 7.21
CA ALA A 94 -8.77 -1.55 6.62
C ALA A 94 -8.01 -0.31 6.12
N TYR A 95 -7.07 0.22 6.91
CA TYR A 95 -6.18 1.30 6.49
C TYR A 95 -5.41 0.95 5.21
N ILE A 96 -4.73 -0.21 5.15
CA ILE A 96 -4.01 -0.61 3.94
C ILE A 96 -4.97 -0.67 2.75
N ARG A 97 -6.15 -1.30 2.89
CA ARG A 97 -7.12 -1.43 1.79
C ARG A 97 -7.63 -0.08 1.29
N ASP A 98 -7.88 0.87 2.19
CA ASP A 98 -8.49 2.15 1.83
C ASP A 98 -7.50 3.04 1.05
N PHE A 99 -6.19 2.94 1.33
CA PHE A 99 -5.15 3.67 0.60
C PHE A 99 -4.51 2.89 -0.56
N HIS A 100 -4.51 1.56 -0.48
CA HIS A 100 -4.00 0.66 -1.51
C HIS A 100 -5.13 0.26 -2.47
N ALA A 101 -5.63 1.26 -3.19
CA ALA A 101 -6.63 1.12 -4.26
C ALA A 101 -5.98 1.29 -5.66
N PRO A 102 -5.11 0.36 -6.10
CA PRO A 102 -4.51 0.44 -7.43
C PRO A 102 -5.58 0.26 -8.52
N PRO A 103 -5.34 0.79 -9.74
CA PRO A 103 -6.21 0.52 -10.88
C PRO A 103 -6.29 -0.99 -11.16
N MET A 104 -7.51 -1.50 -11.38
CA MET A 104 -7.70 -2.86 -11.87
C MET A 104 -7.37 -2.91 -13.37
N LEU A 105 -6.37 -3.73 -13.71
CA LEU A 105 -5.95 -3.99 -15.08
C LEU A 105 -6.51 -5.32 -15.54
N TRP A 106 -6.92 -5.42 -16.81
CA TRP A 106 -7.21 -6.72 -17.40
C TRP A 106 -5.92 -7.53 -17.52
N GLU A 107 -5.90 -8.75 -16.97
CA GLU A 107 -4.84 -9.71 -17.24
C GLU A 107 -4.98 -10.18 -18.69
N LYS A 108 -4.20 -9.59 -19.61
CA LYS A 108 -3.93 -10.23 -20.89
C LYS A 108 -3.00 -11.40 -20.60
N GLU A 109 -3.33 -12.60 -21.10
CA GLU A 109 -2.42 -13.75 -21.09
C GLU A 109 -1.06 -13.30 -21.62
N GLN A 110 -0.05 -13.23 -20.74
CA GLN A 110 1.29 -12.85 -21.13
C GLN A 110 1.85 -13.96 -22.02
N LYS A 111 1.96 -13.68 -23.32
CA LYS A 111 2.92 -14.42 -24.17
C LYS A 111 4.30 -14.23 -23.54
N GLU A 112 4.95 -15.35 -23.23
CA GLU A 112 6.29 -15.44 -22.64
C GLU A 112 7.22 -14.39 -23.25
N ARG A 113 7.54 -13.34 -22.48
CA ARG A 113 8.56 -12.38 -22.89
C ARG A 113 9.92 -13.04 -22.67
N THR A 114 10.71 -13.07 -23.74
CA THR A 114 12.03 -13.69 -23.84
C THR A 114 12.93 -13.33 -22.66
N LYS A 115 13.50 -14.35 -22.01
CA LYS A 115 14.42 -14.27 -20.86
C LYS A 115 15.67 -13.45 -21.19
N GLY A 116 15.66 -12.16 -20.83
CA GLY A 116 16.89 -11.42 -20.54
C GLY A 116 17.48 -11.85 -19.19
N PRO A 117 18.70 -11.39 -18.83
CA PRO A 117 19.28 -11.73 -17.53
C PRO A 117 18.32 -11.36 -16.40
N GLU A 118 18.07 -12.32 -15.49
CA GLU A 118 17.24 -12.14 -14.30
C GLU A 118 17.93 -11.14 -13.36
N LEU A 119 17.73 -9.85 -13.62
CA LEU A 119 18.00 -8.80 -12.65
C LEU A 119 17.02 -8.99 -11.49
N CYS A 120 17.49 -8.84 -10.24
CA CYS A 120 16.59 -8.82 -9.09
C CYS A 120 15.47 -7.81 -9.36
N PRO A 121 14.18 -8.23 -9.34
CA PRO A 121 13.09 -7.30 -9.52
C PRO A 121 13.19 -6.24 -8.42
N LEU A 122 13.23 -4.96 -8.81
CA LEU A 122 13.20 -3.87 -7.84
C LEU A 122 11.94 -4.01 -6.98
N PRO A 123 11.99 -3.70 -5.67
CA PRO A 123 10.78 -3.57 -4.87
C PRO A 123 9.80 -2.66 -5.61
N GLN A 124 8.57 -3.13 -5.81
CA GLN A 124 7.59 -2.46 -6.67
C GLN A 124 7.42 -0.95 -6.33
N PRO A 125 7.39 -0.52 -5.04
CA PRO A 125 7.29 0.91 -4.74
C PRO A 125 8.49 1.74 -5.23
N LEU A 126 9.69 1.17 -5.22
CA LEU A 126 10.91 1.84 -5.69
C LEU A 126 10.89 2.04 -7.21
N ASP A 127 10.41 1.04 -7.97
CA ASP A 127 10.27 1.17 -9.43
C ASP A 127 9.26 2.28 -9.79
N VAL A 128 8.14 2.35 -9.06
CA VAL A 128 7.15 3.43 -9.24
C VAL A 128 7.76 4.80 -8.92
N VAL A 129 8.53 4.94 -7.84
CA VAL A 129 9.22 6.21 -7.52
C VAL A 129 10.21 6.59 -8.63
N ALA A 130 11.08 5.66 -9.04
CA ALA A 130 12.06 5.92 -10.10
C ALA A 130 11.37 6.34 -11.41
N TRP A 131 10.23 5.71 -11.72
CA TRP A 131 9.40 6.08 -12.85
C TRP A 131 8.82 7.49 -12.73
N LEU A 132 8.22 7.85 -11.58
CA LEU A 132 7.66 9.19 -11.36
C LEU A 132 8.74 10.28 -11.43
N VAL A 133 9.89 10.05 -10.80
CA VAL A 133 11.03 10.98 -10.83
C VAL A 133 11.54 11.18 -12.25
N ARG A 134 11.66 10.11 -13.04
CA ARG A 134 12.01 10.19 -14.47
C ARG A 134 11.04 11.06 -15.28
N HIS A 135 9.80 11.23 -14.83
CA HIS A 135 8.77 12.05 -15.48
C HIS A 135 8.65 13.46 -14.88
N GLY A 136 9.64 13.90 -14.10
CA GLY A 136 9.72 15.27 -13.60
C GLY A 136 8.95 15.50 -12.29
N PHE A 137 8.47 14.45 -11.62
CA PHE A 137 8.04 14.58 -10.23
C PHE A 137 9.26 14.74 -9.33
N GLY A 138 9.19 15.64 -8.34
CA GLY A 138 10.24 15.73 -7.32
C GLY A 138 10.36 14.42 -6.52
N GLU A 139 11.56 14.11 -6.04
CA GLU A 139 11.83 12.89 -5.27
C GLU A 139 10.97 12.83 -4.00
N GLU A 140 10.97 13.89 -3.19
CA GLU A 140 10.14 14.00 -1.98
C GLU A 140 8.65 13.80 -2.30
N ARG A 141 8.16 14.45 -3.36
CA ARG A 141 6.76 14.31 -3.79
C ARG A 141 6.45 12.87 -4.20
N SER A 142 7.39 12.18 -4.86
CA SER A 142 7.21 10.80 -5.28
C SER A 142 7.14 9.88 -4.07
N TRP A 143 8.04 10.03 -3.10
CA TRP A 143 8.05 9.22 -1.87
C TRP A 143 6.84 9.43 -0.97
N THR A 144 6.38 10.67 -0.86
CA THR A 144 5.23 11.05 -0.01
C THR A 144 3.88 10.82 -0.70
N MET A 145 3.87 10.52 -2.00
CA MET A 145 2.65 10.28 -2.76
C MET A 145 1.88 9.08 -2.20
N PRO A 146 0.56 9.20 -1.97
CA PRO A 146 -0.28 8.06 -1.62
C PRO A 146 -0.14 6.94 -2.65
N ILE A 147 0.04 5.71 -2.18
CA ILE A 147 0.39 4.57 -3.03
C ILE A 147 -0.66 4.32 -4.12
N GLY A 148 -1.96 4.40 -3.81
CA GLY A 148 -3.01 4.24 -4.82
C GLY A 148 -2.88 5.27 -5.96
N LEU A 149 -2.67 6.54 -5.60
CA LEU A 149 -2.51 7.62 -6.57
C LEU A 149 -1.25 7.46 -7.43
N ALA A 150 -0.14 7.02 -6.82
CA ALA A 150 1.10 6.75 -7.55
C ALA A 150 0.91 5.68 -8.64
N HIS A 151 0.17 4.61 -8.35
CA HIS A 151 -0.15 3.59 -9.34
C HIS A 151 -1.03 4.12 -10.48
N TRP A 152 -1.99 5.01 -10.18
CA TRP A 152 -2.78 5.68 -11.20
C TRP A 152 -1.92 6.53 -12.13
N TYR A 153 -0.98 7.31 -11.59
CA TYR A 153 -0.02 8.06 -12.41
C TYR A 153 0.86 7.15 -13.25
N TYR A 154 1.40 6.08 -12.66
CA TYR A 154 2.21 5.10 -13.37
C TYR A 154 1.48 4.55 -14.61
N VAL A 155 0.23 4.10 -14.42
CA VAL A 155 -0.61 3.55 -15.49
C VAL A 155 -1.01 4.61 -16.51
N ALA A 156 -1.39 5.81 -16.08
CA ALA A 156 -1.74 6.90 -16.99
C ALA A 156 -0.57 7.29 -17.92
N ILE A 157 0.63 7.40 -17.35
CA ILE A 157 1.86 7.69 -18.10
C ILE A 157 2.19 6.53 -19.06
N ALA A 158 2.07 5.28 -18.60
CA ALA A 158 2.30 4.10 -19.45
C ALA A 158 1.35 4.08 -20.66
N LYS A 159 0.05 4.37 -20.45
CA LYS A 159 -0.95 4.45 -21.52
C LYS A 159 -0.65 5.56 -22.52
N GLN A 160 -0.23 6.75 -22.05
CA GLN A 160 0.17 7.86 -22.94
C GLN A 160 1.38 7.49 -23.82
N ARG A 161 2.23 6.57 -23.38
CA ARG A 161 3.39 6.06 -24.14
C ARG A 161 3.05 4.89 -25.07
N GLY A 162 1.77 4.56 -25.22
CA GLY A 162 1.31 3.51 -26.13
C GLY A 162 1.36 2.11 -25.55
N ALA A 163 1.52 1.95 -24.22
CA ALA A 163 1.30 0.64 -23.60
C ALA A 163 -0.19 0.28 -23.69
N GLU A 164 -0.49 -0.93 -24.19
CA GLU A 164 -1.85 -1.47 -24.20
C GLU A 164 -2.30 -1.87 -22.80
N VAL A 165 -2.70 -0.87 -22.01
CA VAL A 165 -3.25 -1.06 -20.67
C VAL A 165 -4.76 -0.84 -20.73
N ASP A 166 -5.51 -1.93 -20.66
CA ASP A 166 -6.97 -1.91 -20.58
C ASP A 166 -7.38 -1.83 -19.11
N LEU A 167 -7.96 -0.68 -18.73
CA LEU A 167 -8.52 -0.46 -17.40
C LEU A 167 -9.90 -1.14 -17.31
N VAL A 168 -10.16 -1.84 -16.21
CA VAL A 168 -11.48 -2.42 -15.96
C VAL A 168 -12.47 -1.30 -15.65
N SER A 169 -13.57 -1.22 -16.39
CA SER A 169 -14.56 -0.16 -16.21
C SER A 169 -15.36 -0.34 -14.89
N PRO A 170 -15.94 0.74 -14.31
CA PRO A 170 -16.70 0.65 -13.06
C PRO A 170 -17.91 -0.30 -13.14
N GLY A 171 -18.54 -0.44 -14.31
CA GLY A 171 -19.66 -1.36 -14.52
C GLY A 171 -19.24 -2.83 -14.48
N GLU A 172 -18.04 -3.13 -14.99
CA GLU A 172 -17.45 -4.47 -14.99
C GLU A 172 -16.92 -4.86 -13.61
N GLN A 173 -16.35 -3.91 -12.86
CA GLN A 173 -15.96 -4.11 -11.46
C GLN A 173 -17.15 -4.60 -10.61
N ALA A 174 -18.32 -3.97 -10.77
CA ALA A 174 -19.54 -4.37 -10.07
C ALA A 174 -20.03 -5.78 -10.49
N ALA A 175 -19.80 -6.19 -11.74
CA ALA A 175 -20.11 -7.54 -12.22
C ALA A 175 -19.17 -8.59 -11.61
N ILE A 176 -17.86 -8.29 -11.54
CA ILE A 176 -16.85 -9.17 -10.94
C ILE A 176 -17.11 -9.36 -9.44
N GLU A 177 -17.45 -8.29 -8.71
CA GLU A 177 -17.81 -8.38 -7.28
C GLU A 177 -19.05 -9.25 -7.04
N LYS A 178 -20.07 -9.15 -7.91
CA LYS A 178 -21.27 -9.99 -7.84
C LYS A 178 -20.94 -11.47 -8.07
N ILE A 179 -20.04 -11.77 -8.99
CA ILE A 179 -19.59 -13.14 -9.27
C ILE A 179 -18.78 -13.69 -8.09
N LYS A 180 -17.85 -12.92 -7.51
CA LYS A 180 -17.09 -13.31 -6.31
C LYS A 180 -17.99 -13.58 -5.10
N LYS A 181 -19.02 -12.75 -4.88
CA LYS A 181 -20.02 -12.98 -3.81
C LYS A 181 -20.85 -14.24 -4.02
N LYS A 182 -21.14 -14.63 -5.26
CA LYS A 182 -21.84 -15.89 -5.57
C LYS A 182 -20.96 -17.13 -5.38
N LYS A 183 -19.64 -17.01 -5.54
CA LYS A 183 -18.68 -18.12 -5.46
C LYS A 183 -18.25 -18.45 -4.01
N ASN A 184 -18.41 -17.51 -3.08
CA ASN A 184 -18.14 -17.68 -1.64
C ASN A 184 -19.40 -18.03 -0.80
N ARG A 185 -20.51 -18.38 -1.47
CA ARG A 185 -21.72 -18.95 -0.86
C ARG A 185 -21.78 -20.42 -1.17
#